data_AF-A0A7X1VQM4-F1
#
_entry.id   AF-A0A7X1VQM4-F1
#
_cell.length_a   1.000
_cell.length_b   1.000
_cell.length_c   1.000
_cell.angle_alpha   90.00
_cell.angle_beta   90.00
_cell.angle_gamma   90.00
#
_symmetry.space_group_name_H-M   'P 1'
#
loop_
_entity.id
_entity.type
_entity.pdbx_description
1 polymer ?
#
loop_
_entity_poly.entity_id
_entity_poly.type
_entity_poly.pdbx_seq_one_letter_code
_entity_poly.pdbx_strand_id
1 'polypeptide(L)'
;MSRKDKAIISKVLCGVNVEIFTYPNGEALLRTVDSYPVNGNDWHGPYKDATCAEADFVDRNAPPVITPEDLQRGRRNGTIAQTLEGVEMMLTMDRWTGGSCLTSFIVRPEART
;
A
#
# COMPACT_ATOMS: atom_id res chain seq x y z
N MET A 1 -29.83 22.60 -0.34
CA MET A 1 -28.36 22.55 -0.57
C MET A 1 -28.12 21.91 -1.93
N SER A 2 -27.55 22.66 -2.88
CA SER A 2 -27.39 22.24 -4.27
C SER A 2 -26.20 21.29 -4.42
N ARG A 3 -26.43 20.19 -5.14
CA ARG A 3 -25.60 19.01 -5.36
C ARG A 3 -24.44 19.28 -6.36
N LYS A 4 -23.74 20.41 -6.21
CA LYS A 4 -22.63 20.77 -7.10
C LYS A 4 -21.29 20.41 -6.46
N ASP A 5 -20.58 19.54 -7.18
CA ASP A 5 -19.13 19.34 -7.21
C ASP A 5 -18.50 18.55 -6.06
N LYS A 6 -19.08 17.39 -5.74
CA LYS A 6 -18.34 16.27 -5.13
C LYS A 6 -17.58 15.55 -6.25
N ALA A 7 -16.37 16.00 -6.56
CA ALA A 7 -15.52 15.32 -7.54
C ALA A 7 -14.87 14.09 -6.87
N ILE A 8 -15.49 12.92 -7.05
CA ILE A 8 -14.78 11.66 -6.87
C ILE A 8 -14.03 11.41 -8.18
N ILE A 9 -12.72 11.22 -8.07
CA ILE A 9 -11.86 10.88 -9.20
C ILE A 9 -11.43 9.44 -9.03
N SER A 10 -11.72 8.61 -10.04
CA SER A 10 -11.23 7.23 -10.13
C SER A 10 -9.89 7.20 -10.87
N LYS A 11 -8.94 6.43 -10.35
CA LYS A 11 -7.57 6.32 -10.88
C LYS A 11 -7.00 4.94 -10.61
N VAL A 12 -5.99 4.55 -11.38
CA VAL A 12 -5.14 3.39 -11.07
C VAL A 12 -3.84 3.87 -10.41
N LEU A 13 -3.55 3.38 -9.21
CA LEU A 13 -2.29 3.59 -8.48
C LEU A 13 -1.69 2.22 -8.13
N CYS A 14 -0.40 2.02 -8.41
CA CYS A 14 0.29 0.76 -8.10
C CYS A 14 -0.45 -0.50 -8.64
N GLY A 15 -1.18 -0.38 -9.74
CA GLY A 15 -1.99 -1.47 -10.31
C GLY A 15 -3.35 -1.69 -9.62
N VAL A 16 -3.71 -0.87 -8.63
CA VAL A 16 -4.96 -0.94 -7.87
C VAL A 16 -5.88 0.22 -8.26
N ASN A 17 -7.18 -0.07 -8.44
CA ASN A 17 -8.18 0.97 -8.63
C ASN A 17 -8.44 1.70 -7.31
N VAL A 18 -8.32 3.02 -7.34
CA VAL A 18 -8.56 3.90 -6.21
C VAL A 18 -9.57 4.98 -6.57
N GLU A 19 -10.27 5.46 -5.55
CA GLU A 19 -11.09 6.66 -5.63
C GLU A 19 -10.56 7.71 -4.66
N ILE A 20 -10.50 8.94 -5.14
CA ILE A 20 -10.12 10.12 -4.35
C ILE A 20 -11.31 11.06 -4.28
N PHE A 21 -11.71 11.40 -3.08
CA PHE A 21 -12.73 12.39 -2.81
C PHE A 21 -12.08 13.65 -2.23
N THR A 22 -12.31 14.81 -2.87
CA THR A 22 -11.78 16.09 -2.38
C THR A 22 -12.91 16.97 -1.84
N TYR A 23 -12.79 17.40 -0.59
CA TYR A 23 -13.68 18.36 0.04
C TYR A 23 -13.48 19.77 -0.56
N PRO A 24 -14.49 20.67 -0.47
CA PRO A 24 -14.34 22.06 -0.93
C PRO A 24 -13.21 22.85 -0.25
N ASN A 25 -12.78 22.43 0.95
CA ASN A 25 -11.65 23.03 1.67
C ASN A 25 -10.28 22.54 1.16
N GLY A 26 -10.25 21.61 0.20
CA GLY A 26 -9.03 21.04 -0.38
C GLY A 26 -8.56 19.72 0.25
N GLU A 27 -9.10 19.32 1.40
CA GLU A 27 -8.75 18.04 2.04
C GLU A 27 -9.23 16.86 1.19
N ALA A 28 -8.50 15.75 1.25
CA ALA A 28 -8.81 14.57 0.46
C ALA A 28 -9.01 13.32 1.31
N LEU A 29 -9.82 12.40 0.81
CA LEU A 29 -9.93 11.02 1.26
C LEU A 29 -9.56 10.11 0.10
N LEU A 30 -8.96 8.95 0.40
CA LEU A 30 -8.64 7.93 -0.59
C LEU A 30 -9.16 6.57 -0.13
N ARG A 31 -9.76 5.82 -1.04
CA ARG A 31 -10.08 4.41 -0.83
C ARG A 31 -9.64 3.57 -2.01
N THR A 32 -9.48 2.28 -1.82
CA THR A 32 -9.44 1.34 -2.93
C THR A 32 -10.86 0.97 -3.35
N VAL A 33 -11.01 0.48 -4.58
CA VAL A 33 -12.27 -0.01 -5.14
C VAL A 33 -12.15 -1.51 -5.37
N ASP A 34 -13.20 -2.25 -4.99
CA ASP A 34 -13.32 -3.70 -5.16
C ASP A 34 -12.09 -4.49 -4.70
N SER A 35 -11.38 -3.98 -3.69
CA SER A 35 -10.19 -4.61 -3.15
C SER A 35 -10.52 -5.54 -1.99
N TYR A 36 -9.74 -6.61 -1.88
CA TYR A 36 -9.78 -7.56 -0.77
C TYR A 36 -8.55 -7.35 0.13
N PRO A 37 -8.69 -7.40 1.47
CA PRO A 37 -9.93 -7.59 2.22
C PRO A 37 -10.90 -6.41 2.12
N VAL A 38 -12.21 -6.65 2.32
CA VAL A 38 -13.28 -5.67 2.04
C VAL A 38 -13.14 -4.38 2.86
N ASN A 39 -12.56 -4.45 4.05
CA ASN A 39 -12.23 -3.29 4.89
C ASN A 39 -11.16 -2.38 4.26
N GLY A 40 -10.42 -2.85 3.25
CA GLY A 40 -9.52 -2.02 2.45
C GLY A 40 -10.23 -0.95 1.63
N ASN A 41 -11.55 -1.09 1.40
CA ASN A 41 -12.36 -0.14 0.64
C ASN A 41 -12.89 1.03 1.50
N ASP A 42 -12.53 1.09 2.78
CA ASP A 42 -12.86 2.21 3.65
C ASP A 42 -12.11 3.48 3.21
N TRP A 43 -12.68 4.65 3.49
CA TRP A 43 -12.03 5.92 3.18
C TRP A 43 -10.93 6.23 4.21
N HIS A 44 -9.69 6.37 3.73
CA HIS A 44 -8.53 6.81 4.51
C HIS A 44 -8.36 8.33 4.44
N GLY A 45 -7.85 8.92 5.54
CA GLY A 45 -7.60 10.36 5.68
C GLY A 45 -8.30 10.95 6.91
N PRO A 46 -8.57 12.27 6.94
CA PRO A 46 -8.34 13.23 5.87
C PRO A 46 -6.85 13.51 5.63
N TYR A 47 -6.50 13.67 4.35
CA TYR A 47 -5.20 14.15 3.89
C TYR A 47 -5.30 15.65 3.57
N LYS A 48 -4.17 16.35 3.64
CA LYS A 48 -4.09 17.79 3.32
C LYS A 48 -4.63 18.13 1.92
N ASP A 49 -4.31 17.29 0.95
CA ASP A 49 -4.76 17.38 -0.43
C ASP A 49 -4.65 15.99 -1.12
N ALA A 50 -5.14 15.91 -2.37
CA ALA A 50 -5.10 14.67 -3.15
C ALA A 50 -3.67 14.17 -3.39
N THR A 51 -2.69 15.07 -3.58
CA THR A 51 -1.29 14.70 -3.80
C THR A 51 -0.71 13.97 -2.58
N CYS A 52 -1.01 14.46 -1.37
CA CYS A 52 -0.62 13.79 -0.14
C CYS A 52 -1.25 12.40 0.00
N ALA A 53 -2.53 12.26 -0.36
CA ALA A 53 -3.23 10.98 -0.31
C ALA A 53 -2.59 9.95 -1.27
N GLU A 54 -2.28 10.36 -2.50
CA GLU A 54 -1.61 9.51 -3.49
C GLU A 54 -0.21 9.11 -3.04
N ALA A 55 0.57 10.05 -2.50
CA ALA A 55 1.93 9.77 -2.03
C ALA A 55 1.95 8.77 -0.88
N ASP A 56 1.02 8.89 0.09
CA ASP A 56 0.88 7.92 1.18
C ASP A 56 0.45 6.54 0.67
N PHE A 57 -0.49 6.48 -0.28
CA PHE A 57 -0.89 5.21 -0.90
C PHE A 57 0.29 4.53 -1.62
N VAL A 58 1.06 5.29 -2.40
CA VAL A 58 2.24 4.77 -3.12
C VAL A 58 3.31 4.30 -2.14
N ASP A 59 3.59 5.05 -1.07
CA ASP A 59 4.56 4.64 -0.04
C ASP A 59 4.16 3.33 0.65
N ARG A 60 2.88 3.18 1.00
CA ARG A 60 2.36 1.96 1.64
C ARG A 60 2.39 0.74 0.74
N ASN A 61 2.31 0.93 -0.59
CA ASN A 61 2.39 -0.13 -1.59
C ASN A 61 3.81 -0.37 -2.10
N ALA A 62 4.81 0.40 -1.66
CA ALA A 62 6.19 0.18 -2.05
C ALA A 62 6.71 -1.17 -1.49
N PRO A 63 7.40 -1.99 -2.30
CA PRO A 63 8.00 -3.23 -1.81
C PRO A 63 8.94 -2.97 -0.63
N PRO A 64 8.90 -3.77 0.44
CA PRO A 64 9.85 -3.69 1.53
C PRO A 64 11.30 -3.82 1.02
N VAL A 65 12.18 -2.97 1.54
CA VAL A 65 13.62 -3.09 1.33
C VAL A 65 14.23 -3.73 2.57
N ILE A 66 14.89 -4.87 2.41
CA ILE A 66 15.48 -5.65 3.50
C ILE A 66 16.97 -5.87 3.29
N THR A 67 17.70 -6.09 4.37
CA THR A 67 19.13 -6.42 4.32
C THR A 67 19.36 -7.91 4.03
N PRO A 68 20.57 -8.32 3.59
CA PRO A 68 20.93 -9.74 3.53
C PRO A 68 20.78 -10.46 4.88
N GLU A 69 21.03 -9.78 5.99
CA GLU A 69 20.88 -10.30 7.34
C GLU A 69 19.40 -10.55 7.68
N ASP A 70 18.52 -9.61 7.33
CA ASP A 70 17.07 -9.76 7.48
C ASP A 70 16.54 -10.93 6.64
N LEU A 71 17.03 -11.08 5.40
CA LEU A 71 16.68 -12.20 4.53
C LEU A 71 17.04 -13.54 5.18
N GLN A 72 18.27 -13.67 5.70
CA GLN A 72 18.71 -14.89 6.36
C GLN A 72 17.95 -15.18 7.66
N ARG A 73 17.54 -14.14 8.39
CA ARG A 73 16.68 -14.29 9.57
C ARG A 73 15.28 -14.74 9.16
N GLY A 74 14.70 -14.14 8.12
CA GLY A 74 13.38 -14.44 7.59
C GLY A 74 13.24 -15.88 7.07
N ARG A 75 14.29 -16.40 6.43
CA ARG A 75 14.33 -17.83 6.03
C ARG A 75 14.35 -18.77 7.23
N ARG A 76 15.10 -18.43 8.28
CA ARG A 76 15.25 -19.26 9.48
C ARG A 76 13.99 -19.34 10.34
N ASN A 77 13.24 -18.24 10.45
CA ASN A 77 12.02 -18.17 11.27
C ASN A 77 10.73 -18.43 10.46
N GLY A 78 10.84 -18.70 9.15
CA GLY A 78 9.71 -19.03 8.29
C GLY A 78 8.88 -17.83 7.81
N THR A 79 9.34 -16.59 8.00
CA THR A 79 8.64 -15.41 7.45
C THR A 79 8.99 -15.12 5.99
N ILE A 80 10.00 -15.80 5.44
CA ILE A 80 10.30 -15.79 4.00
C ILE A 80 10.27 -17.23 3.49
N ALA A 81 9.49 -17.47 2.45
CA ALA A 81 9.31 -18.78 1.84
C ALA A 81 9.28 -18.67 0.32
N GLN A 82 9.58 -19.77 -0.36
CA GLN A 82 9.42 -19.88 -1.81
C GLN A 82 7.99 -20.26 -2.17
N THR A 83 7.45 -19.63 -3.21
CA THR A 83 6.24 -20.09 -3.89
C THR A 83 6.50 -21.42 -4.62
N LEU A 84 5.44 -22.06 -5.12
CA LEU A 84 5.57 -23.25 -5.98
C LEU A 84 6.38 -22.98 -7.25
N GLU A 85 6.46 -21.73 -7.70
CA GLU A 85 7.21 -21.28 -8.86
C GLU A 85 8.67 -20.90 -8.53
N GLY A 86 9.09 -21.07 -7.27
CA GLY A 86 10.45 -20.78 -6.80
C GLY A 86 10.72 -19.31 -6.49
N VAL A 87 9.70 -18.44 -6.48
CA VAL A 87 9.86 -17.02 -6.14
C VAL A 87 9.83 -16.85 -4.63
N GLU A 88 10.86 -16.21 -4.05
CA GLU A 88 10.85 -15.89 -2.62
C GLU A 88 9.90 -14.72 -2.33
N MET A 89 9.01 -14.93 -1.36
CA MET A 89 8.07 -13.94 -0.87
C MET A 89 8.19 -13.82 0.65
N MET A 90 7.93 -12.63 1.16
CA MET A 90 7.90 -12.35 2.60
C MET A 90 6.45 -12.28 3.08
N LEU A 91 6.14 -12.94 4.19
CA LEU A 91 4.88 -12.72 4.89
C LEU A 91 4.95 -11.39 5.64
N THR A 92 4.14 -10.42 5.23
CA THR A 92 4.06 -9.11 5.87
C THR A 92 2.62 -8.72 6.19
N MET A 93 2.47 -7.62 6.93
CA MET A 93 1.18 -6.95 7.11
C MET A 93 1.07 -5.84 6.08
N ASP A 94 0.04 -5.90 5.25
CA ASP A 94 -0.28 -4.89 4.26
C ASP A 94 -0.53 -3.55 4.96
N ARG A 95 0.25 -2.53 4.58
CA ARG A 95 0.24 -1.22 5.24
C ARG A 95 -1.01 -0.39 4.92
N TRP A 96 -1.82 -0.82 3.97
CA TRP A 96 -3.06 -0.18 3.59
C TRP A 96 -4.26 -0.81 4.31
N THR A 97 -4.44 -2.11 4.13
CA THR A 97 -5.59 -2.89 4.59
C THR A 97 -5.41 -3.49 5.98
N GLY A 98 -4.18 -3.57 6.47
CA GLY A 98 -3.84 -4.26 7.72
C GLY A 98 -4.01 -5.78 7.65
N GLY A 99 -4.21 -6.37 6.47
CA GLY A 99 -4.27 -7.82 6.28
C GLY A 99 -2.88 -8.45 6.17
N SER A 100 -2.72 -9.71 6.52
CA SER A 100 -1.49 -10.45 6.23
C SER A 100 -1.41 -10.81 4.74
N CYS A 101 -0.30 -10.52 4.08
CA CYS A 101 -0.08 -10.78 2.66
C CYS A 101 1.31 -11.37 2.38
N LEU A 102 1.42 -12.12 1.29
CA LEU A 102 2.71 -12.49 0.71
C LEU A 102 3.17 -11.34 -0.19
N THR A 103 4.35 -10.81 0.10
CA THR A 103 4.84 -9.55 -0.49
C THR A 103 6.21 -9.79 -1.12
N SER A 104 6.39 -9.27 -2.32
CA SER A 104 7.71 -9.20 -2.95
C SER A 104 8.57 -8.17 -2.20
N PHE A 105 9.88 -8.37 -2.18
CA PHE A 105 10.81 -7.51 -1.46
C PHE A 105 12.06 -7.23 -2.29
N ILE A 106 12.79 -6.20 -1.90
CA ILE A 106 14.07 -5.82 -2.52
C ILE A 106 15.17 -6.05 -1.48
N VAL A 107 16.22 -6.77 -1.86
CA VAL A 107 17.40 -6.95 -1.02
C VAL A 107 18.41 -5.87 -1.35
N ARG A 108 18.82 -5.07 -0.35
CA ARG A 108 19.90 -4.08 -0.49
C ARG A 108 20.88 -4.20 0.67
N PRO A 109 22.20 -4.12 0.43
CA PRO A 109 23.17 -3.98 1.51
C PRO A 109 22.89 -2.73 2.33
N GLU A 110 23.17 -2.77 3.64
CA GLU A 110 23.17 -1.53 4.44
C GLU A 110 24.11 -0.51 3.80
N ALA A 111 23.67 0.75 3.75
CA ALA A 111 24.55 1.84 3.38
C ALA A 111 25.65 1.91 4.43
N ARG A 112 26.89 1.54 4.05
CA ARG A 112 28.06 1.75 4.90
C ARG A 112 28.21 3.27 5.08
N THR A 113 27.79 3.79 6.23
CA THR A 113 28.11 5.14 6.70
C THR A 113 29.57 5.23 7.13
#